data_AF-A0A0M3K2S1-F1
#
_entry.id   AF-A0A0M3K2S1-F1
#
_cell.length_a   1.000
_cell.length_b   1.000
_cell.length_c   1.000
_cell.angle_alpha   90.00
_cell.angle_beta   90.00
_cell.angle_gamma   90.00
#
_symmetry.space_group_name_H-M   'P 1'
#
loop_
_entity.id
_entity.type
_entity.pdbx_description
1 polymer ?
#
loop_
_entity_poly.entity_id
_entity_poly.type
_entity_poly.pdbx_seq_one_letter_code
_entity_poly.pdbx_strand_id
1 'polypeptide(L)'
;LKVGRAVLPQLYECATILFSDIRGFTRISSTSTPFQIVTFLNDLFSGFDSIIAKHDAFKVETIGDAYMISSGVPNENGNAHVQQIAEVALKMRSFVSNFKLAHRPDEQMMVRIGFHSGAVATGVVGREAPRYCLFGETVNIASRMESTGVANKIQISEQSYNLLHCFFPVFSMSQRGKQKVDDDGNEVMTYFLEGKQEA
;
A
#
# COMPACT_ATOMS: atom_id res chain seq x y z
N LEU A 1 3.27 -19.67 -11.81
CA LEU A 1 4.39 -19.65 -12.79
C LEU A 1 4.85 -21.08 -13.08
N LYS A 2 4.30 -21.72 -14.12
CA LYS A 2 4.83 -22.97 -14.69
C LYS A 2 5.17 -22.69 -16.15
N VAL A 3 6.40 -23.03 -16.54
CA VAL A 3 6.96 -23.04 -17.91
C VAL A 3 7.36 -21.69 -18.51
N GLY A 4 8.66 -21.35 -18.37
CA GLY A 4 9.58 -21.02 -19.48
C GLY A 4 9.32 -19.85 -20.43
N ARG A 5 8.20 -19.12 -20.35
CA ARG A 5 7.96 -17.93 -21.17
C ARG A 5 8.47 -16.69 -20.44
N ALA A 6 9.39 -15.97 -21.08
CA ALA A 6 9.77 -14.64 -20.66
C ALA A 6 8.51 -13.75 -20.70
N VAL A 7 8.13 -13.21 -19.55
CA VAL A 7 7.07 -12.19 -19.48
C VAL A 7 7.70 -10.90 -19.97
N LEU A 8 7.20 -10.39 -21.10
CA LEU A 8 7.68 -9.14 -21.66
C LEU A 8 7.34 -7.99 -20.70
N PRO A 9 8.21 -6.96 -20.60
CA PRO A 9 7.86 -5.75 -19.88
C PRO A 9 6.59 -5.13 -20.48
N GLN A 10 5.69 -4.68 -19.61
CA GLN A 10 4.43 -4.04 -20.02
C GLN A 10 4.28 -2.70 -19.31
N LEU A 11 3.88 -1.69 -20.08
CA LEU A 11 3.54 -0.37 -19.57
C LEU A 11 2.03 -0.29 -19.36
N TYR A 12 1.64 0.24 -18.21
CA TYR A 12 0.26 0.51 -17.83
C TYR A 12 0.11 2.02 -17.69
N GLU A 13 -0.91 2.59 -18.32
CA GLU A 13 -1.12 4.04 -18.32
C GLU A 13 -1.44 4.59 -16.93
N CYS A 14 -2.23 3.84 -16.14
CA CYS A 14 -2.54 4.20 -14.77
C CYS A 14 -2.78 2.95 -13.92
N ALA A 15 -2.11 2.91 -12.76
CA ALA A 15 -2.34 1.94 -11.70
C ALA A 15 -2.22 2.65 -10.35
N THR A 16 -2.86 2.13 -9.31
CA THR A 16 -2.66 2.63 -7.94
C THR A 16 -1.79 1.67 -7.15
N ILE A 17 -0.74 2.20 -6.54
CA ILE A 17 0.21 1.47 -5.69
C ILE A 17 0.06 1.95 -4.26
N LEU A 18 -0.05 1.01 -3.31
CA LEU A 18 -0.10 1.27 -1.89
C LEU A 18 1.11 0.66 -1.18
N PHE A 19 1.70 1.46 -0.30
CA PHE A 19 2.67 1.03 0.69
C PHE A 19 2.05 1.16 2.08
N SER A 20 2.36 0.20 2.95
CA SER A 20 2.08 0.33 4.38
C SER A 20 3.27 -0.09 5.21
N ASP A 21 3.47 0.55 6.37
CA ASP A 21 4.54 0.27 7.33
C ASP A 21 3.99 0.23 8.76
N ILE A 22 4.58 -0.60 9.61
CA ILE A 22 4.15 -0.79 10.99
C ILE A 22 4.90 0.17 11.90
N ARG A 23 4.15 1.10 12.51
CA ARG A 23 4.75 2.05 13.44
C ARG A 23 5.31 1.33 14.66
N GLY A 24 6.62 1.49 14.89
CA GLY A 24 7.30 0.93 16.05
C GLY A 24 7.77 -0.52 15.87
N PHE A 25 7.70 -1.08 14.65
CA PHE A 25 8.20 -2.42 14.36
C PHE A 25 9.63 -2.65 14.86
N THR A 26 10.55 -1.72 14.59
CA THR A 26 11.95 -1.81 15.05
C THR A 26 12.09 -1.97 16.57
N ARG A 27 11.21 -1.32 17.34
CA ARG A 27 11.19 -1.43 18.81
C ARG A 27 10.60 -2.76 19.26
N ILE A 28 9.54 -3.22 18.58
CA ILE A 28 8.93 -4.52 18.85
C ILE A 28 9.92 -5.63 18.52
N SER A 29 10.60 -5.54 17.37
CA SER A 29 11.58 -6.52 16.91
C SER A 29 12.81 -6.61 17.79
N SER A 30 13.31 -5.49 18.32
CA SER A 30 14.49 -5.49 19.21
C SER A 30 14.23 -6.11 20.57
N THR A 31 12.97 -6.21 20.99
CA THR A 31 12.56 -6.72 22.32
C THR A 31 11.71 -7.98 22.23
N SER A 32 11.70 -8.66 21.08
CA SER A 32 10.95 -9.89 20.84
C SER A 32 11.87 -10.96 20.27
N THR A 33 11.54 -12.22 20.50
CA THR A 33 12.29 -13.34 19.92
C THR A 33 12.03 -13.43 18.41
N PRO A 34 12.97 -13.99 17.62
CA PRO A 34 12.76 -14.21 16.19
C PRO A 34 11.46 -14.97 15.87
N PHE A 35 11.12 -16.00 16.66
CA PHE A 35 9.88 -16.76 16.50
C PHE A 35 8.62 -15.92 16.73
N GLN A 36 8.64 -15.03 17.72
CA GLN A 36 7.53 -14.10 17.98
C GLN A 36 7.34 -13.12 16.83
N ILE A 37 8.43 -12.63 16.22
CA ILE A 37 8.38 -11.71 15.07
C ILE A 37 7.86 -12.41 13.81
N VAL A 38 8.32 -13.63 13.53
CA VAL A 38 7.82 -14.42 12.40
C VAL A 38 6.32 -14.68 12.56
N THR A 39 5.89 -15.10 13.76
CA THR A 39 4.46 -15.35 14.05
C THR A 39 3.64 -14.06 13.87
N PHE A 40 4.12 -12.96 14.43
CA PHE A 40 3.46 -11.65 14.32
C PHE A 40 3.30 -11.21 12.85
N LEU A 41 4.37 -11.23 12.06
CA LEU A 41 4.31 -10.84 10.65
C LEU A 41 3.39 -11.76 9.85
N ASN A 42 3.41 -13.07 10.12
CA ASN A 42 2.53 -14.02 9.46
C ASN A 42 1.05 -13.75 9.79
N ASP A 43 0.70 -13.52 11.05
CA ASP A 43 -0.68 -13.25 11.46
C ASP A 43 -1.19 -11.93 10.85
N LEU A 44 -0.36 -10.89 10.87
CA LEU A 44 -0.70 -9.60 10.30
C LEU A 44 -0.89 -9.69 8.78
N PHE A 45 0.08 -10.25 8.07
CA PHE A 45 0.03 -10.35 6.62
C PHE A 45 -1.03 -11.34 6.13
N SER A 46 -1.36 -12.38 6.90
CA SER A 46 -2.50 -13.25 6.59
C SER A 46 -3.84 -12.49 6.68
N GLY A 47 -3.95 -11.56 7.64
CA GLY A 47 -5.07 -10.63 7.72
C GLY A 47 -5.16 -9.70 6.52
N PHE A 48 -4.04 -9.12 6.09
CA PHE A 48 -3.98 -8.31 4.88
C PHE A 48 -4.30 -9.11 3.62
N ASP A 49 -3.74 -10.31 3.48
CA ASP A 49 -4.01 -11.24 2.38
C ASP A 49 -5.52 -11.57 2.30
N SER A 50 -6.18 -11.75 3.45
CA SER A 50 -7.64 -11.96 3.53
C SER A 50 -8.47 -10.74 3.14
N ILE A 51 -7.96 -9.53 3.34
CA ILE A 51 -8.60 -8.29 2.90
C ILE A 51 -8.47 -8.16 1.38
N ILE A 52 -7.26 -8.30 0.84
CA ILE A 52 -7.03 -8.13 -0.61
C ILE A 52 -7.70 -9.22 -1.44
N ALA A 53 -7.88 -10.43 -0.91
CA ALA A 53 -8.58 -11.52 -1.61
C ALA A 53 -10.04 -11.20 -1.96
N LYS A 54 -10.63 -10.18 -1.33
CA LYS A 54 -12.00 -9.71 -1.58
C LYS A 54 -12.07 -8.48 -2.49
N HIS A 55 -10.93 -8.03 -3.01
CA HIS A 55 -10.79 -6.82 -3.83
C HIS A 55 -9.95 -7.13 -5.05
N ASP A 56 -10.02 -6.27 -6.06
CA ASP A 56 -9.11 -6.35 -7.20
C ASP A 56 -7.78 -5.68 -6.84
N ALA A 57 -7.01 -6.32 -5.97
CA ALA A 57 -5.70 -5.88 -5.52
C ALA A 57 -4.69 -7.02 -5.59
N PHE A 58 -3.56 -6.75 -6.24
CA PHE A 58 -2.45 -7.66 -6.42
C PHE A 58 -1.34 -7.38 -5.41
N LYS A 59 -0.94 -8.39 -4.65
CA LYS A 59 0.22 -8.34 -3.75
C LYS A 59 1.51 -8.36 -4.59
N VAL A 60 2.27 -7.29 -4.51
CA VAL A 60 3.53 -7.13 -5.27
C VAL A 60 4.65 -7.81 -4.50
N GLU A 61 5.03 -7.24 -3.36
CA GLU A 61 6.13 -7.72 -2.53
C GLU A 61 5.90 -7.37 -1.05
N THR A 62 6.68 -8.00 -0.18
CA THR A 62 6.82 -7.66 1.24
C THR A 62 8.28 -7.33 1.49
N ILE A 63 8.56 -6.15 2.08
CA ILE A 63 9.92 -5.67 2.35
C ILE A 63 10.03 -5.43 3.86
N GLY A 64 10.54 -6.42 4.59
CA GLY A 64 10.53 -6.37 6.05
C GLY A 64 9.10 -6.36 6.60
N ASP A 65 8.73 -5.31 7.32
CA ASP A 65 7.38 -5.04 7.80
C ASP A 65 6.52 -4.21 6.84
N ALA A 66 7.09 -3.77 5.72
CA ALA A 66 6.36 -3.05 4.69
C ALA A 66 5.57 -4.01 3.78
N TYR A 67 4.33 -3.63 3.48
CA TYR A 67 3.41 -4.38 2.62
C TYR A 67 3.06 -3.56 1.39
N MET A 68 3.37 -4.09 0.20
CA MET A 68 3.17 -3.40 -1.08
C MET A 68 2.11 -4.12 -1.91
N ILE A 69 1.08 -3.38 -2.31
CA ILE A 69 0.01 -3.88 -3.19
C ILE A 69 -0.24 -2.89 -4.33
N SER A 70 -0.87 -3.39 -5.39
CA SER A 70 -1.27 -2.59 -6.54
C SER A 70 -2.64 -3.00 -7.06
N SER A 71 -3.34 -2.08 -7.71
CA SER A 71 -4.52 -2.38 -8.52
C SER A 71 -4.39 -1.71 -9.88
N GLY A 72 -5.04 -2.25 -10.91
CA GLY A 72 -4.80 -1.90 -12.33
C GLY A 72 -3.62 -2.65 -12.96
N VAL A 73 -2.98 -3.53 -12.18
CA VAL A 73 -1.89 -4.43 -12.60
C VAL A 73 -2.07 -5.77 -11.88
N PRO A 74 -1.88 -6.92 -12.56
CA PRO A 74 -1.51 -7.08 -13.98
C PRO A 74 -2.70 -6.94 -14.95
N ASN A 75 -3.91 -6.71 -14.44
CA ASN A 75 -5.09 -6.48 -15.26
C ASN A 75 -5.56 -5.03 -15.07
N GLU A 76 -5.69 -4.31 -16.18
CA GLU A 76 -6.27 -2.97 -16.17
C GLU A 76 -7.76 -3.04 -15.82
N ASN A 77 -8.22 -2.11 -14.99
CA ASN A 77 -9.61 -2.06 -14.50
C ASN A 77 -10.21 -0.65 -14.62
N GLY A 78 -9.70 0.17 -15.55
CA GLY A 78 -10.07 1.58 -15.68
C GLY A 78 -9.78 2.34 -14.39
N ASN A 79 -10.64 3.30 -14.01
CA ASN A 79 -10.43 4.04 -12.75
C ASN A 79 -10.74 3.24 -11.48
N ALA A 80 -11.21 1.98 -11.59
CA ALA A 80 -11.54 1.19 -10.41
C ALA A 80 -10.32 0.92 -9.53
N HIS A 81 -9.09 0.95 -10.08
CA HIS A 81 -7.87 0.71 -9.30
C HIS A 81 -7.76 1.59 -8.06
N VAL A 82 -8.11 2.87 -8.16
CA VAL A 82 -7.97 3.80 -7.03
C VAL A 82 -9.05 3.52 -5.98
N GLN A 83 -10.25 3.14 -6.39
CA GLN A 83 -11.32 2.74 -5.48
C GLN A 83 -10.92 1.49 -4.70
N GLN A 84 -10.45 0.45 -5.40
CA GLN A 84 -10.08 -0.82 -4.79
C GLN A 84 -8.99 -0.63 -3.74
N ILE A 85 -7.96 0.15 -4.06
CA ILE A 85 -6.91 0.48 -3.10
C ILE A 85 -7.42 1.33 -1.93
N ALA A 86 -8.29 2.31 -2.16
CA ALA A 86 -8.87 3.12 -1.09
C ALA A 86 -9.69 2.27 -0.10
N GLU A 87 -10.49 1.32 -0.61
CA GLU A 87 -11.27 0.40 0.24
C GLU A 87 -10.37 -0.56 1.04
N VAL A 88 -9.34 -1.11 0.39
CA VAL A 88 -8.34 -1.95 1.05
C VAL A 88 -7.60 -1.16 2.14
N ALA A 89 -7.17 0.08 1.86
CA ALA A 89 -6.47 0.93 2.82
C ALA A 89 -7.30 1.17 4.10
N LEU A 90 -8.59 1.49 3.94
CA LEU A 90 -9.51 1.69 5.07
C LEU A 90 -9.68 0.41 5.90
N LYS A 91 -9.82 -0.74 5.23
CA LYS A 91 -9.94 -2.06 5.89
C LYS A 91 -8.66 -2.47 6.59
N MET A 92 -7.49 -2.25 5.99
CA MET A 92 -6.18 -2.50 6.60
C MET A 92 -5.98 -1.66 7.86
N ARG A 93 -6.28 -0.36 7.81
CA ARG A 93 -6.20 0.53 8.99
C ARG A 93 -7.11 0.04 10.12
N SER A 94 -8.35 -0.34 9.80
CA SER A 94 -9.31 -0.87 10.78
C SER A 94 -8.86 -2.21 11.36
N PHE A 95 -8.33 -3.11 10.53
CA PHE A 95 -7.80 -4.40 10.97
C PHE A 95 -6.63 -4.22 11.95
N VAL A 96 -5.65 -3.40 11.60
CA VAL A 96 -4.48 -3.13 12.47
C VAL A 96 -4.90 -2.52 13.81
N SER A 97 -5.89 -1.63 13.80
CA SER A 97 -6.40 -1.00 15.03
C SER A 97 -7.00 -2.01 16.00
N ASN A 98 -7.48 -3.16 15.51
CA ASN A 98 -8.04 -4.25 16.30
C ASN A 98 -7.07 -5.43 16.49
N PHE A 99 -5.90 -5.38 15.85
CA PHE A 99 -4.92 -6.45 15.89
C PHE A 99 -4.18 -6.43 17.23
N LYS A 100 -4.12 -7.58 17.91
CA LYS A 100 -3.43 -7.75 19.19
C LYS A 100 -2.25 -8.69 19.03
N LEU A 101 -1.08 -8.27 19.52
CA LEU A 101 0.10 -9.14 19.56
C LEU A 101 -0.04 -10.13 20.72
N ALA A 102 -0.02 -11.43 20.42
CA ALA A 102 -0.18 -12.47 21.44
C ALA A 102 0.84 -12.36 22.59
N HIS A 103 2.08 -11.97 22.27
CA HIS A 103 3.16 -11.80 23.25
C HIS A 103 3.20 -10.40 23.88
N ARG A 104 2.36 -9.46 23.42
CA ARG A 104 2.27 -8.06 23.86
C ARG A 104 0.83 -7.53 23.72
N PRO A 105 -0.12 -8.02 24.54
CA PRO A 105 -1.54 -7.70 24.36
C PRO A 105 -1.91 -6.24 24.62
N ASP A 106 -1.08 -5.49 25.36
CA ASP A 106 -1.27 -4.08 25.67
C ASP A 106 -0.68 -3.13 24.60
N GLU A 107 0.09 -3.66 23.65
CA GLU A 107 0.67 -2.86 22.58
C GLU A 107 -0.40 -2.52 21.54
N GLN A 108 -0.75 -1.24 21.43
CA GLN A 108 -1.66 -0.77 20.40
C GLN A 108 -0.92 -0.60 19.07
N MET A 109 -1.32 -1.39 18.08
CA MET A 109 -0.71 -1.35 16.77
C MET A 109 -1.25 -0.18 15.93
N MET A 110 -0.33 0.43 15.19
CA MET A 110 -0.65 1.49 14.25
C MET A 110 0.11 1.25 12.95
N VAL A 111 -0.55 1.55 11.84
CA VAL A 111 0.01 1.44 10.50
C VAL A 111 0.07 2.81 9.86
N ARG A 112 1.14 3.10 9.11
CA ARG A 112 1.15 4.19 8.14
C ARG A 112 0.78 3.61 6.79
N ILE A 113 -0.12 4.27 6.07
CA ILE A 113 -0.53 3.84 4.74
C ILE A 113 -0.38 5.01 3.80
N GLY A 114 0.23 4.79 2.65
CA GLY A 114 0.38 5.76 1.59
C GLY A 114 0.08 5.16 0.23
N PHE A 115 -0.65 5.87 -0.64
CA PHE A 115 -0.82 5.42 -2.02
C PHE A 115 -0.82 6.53 -3.06
N HIS A 116 -0.43 6.17 -4.27
CA HIS A 116 -0.33 7.05 -5.42
C HIS A 116 -0.82 6.33 -6.69
N SER A 117 -1.33 7.10 -7.65
CA SER A 117 -1.87 6.62 -8.92
C SER A 117 -1.14 7.28 -10.08
N GLY A 118 -0.63 6.49 -11.00
CA GLY A 118 0.18 6.96 -12.12
C GLY A 118 0.62 5.82 -13.04
N ALA A 119 1.35 6.16 -14.10
CA ALA A 119 1.85 5.18 -15.05
C ALA A 119 2.89 4.26 -14.40
N VAL A 120 2.86 2.97 -14.74
CA VAL A 120 3.79 1.99 -14.17
C VAL A 120 4.28 1.03 -15.24
N ALA A 121 5.58 0.78 -15.23
CA ALA A 121 6.19 -0.28 -16.01
C ALA A 121 6.29 -1.53 -15.15
N THR A 122 6.00 -2.69 -15.72
CA THR A 122 6.06 -3.98 -15.04
C THR A 122 7.00 -4.92 -15.77
N GLY A 123 7.59 -5.86 -15.06
CA GLY A 123 8.41 -6.90 -15.68
C GLY A 123 8.74 -8.02 -14.70
N VAL A 124 9.14 -9.17 -15.25
CA VAL A 124 9.64 -10.28 -14.43
C VAL A 124 11.16 -10.21 -14.36
N VAL A 125 11.70 -10.04 -13.15
CA VAL A 125 13.14 -9.98 -12.88
C VAL A 125 13.58 -11.25 -12.15
N GLY A 126 14.76 -11.75 -12.52
CA GLY A 126 15.36 -12.95 -11.92
C GLY A 126 15.12 -14.22 -12.76
N ARG A 127 16.19 -15.01 -12.95
CA ARG A 127 16.14 -16.27 -13.70
C ARG A 127 15.76 -17.46 -12.82
N GLU A 128 16.32 -17.55 -11.62
CA GLU A 128 16.10 -18.68 -10.71
C GLU A 128 14.93 -18.43 -9.74
N ALA A 129 14.69 -17.17 -9.38
CA ALA A 129 13.56 -16.74 -8.54
C ALA A 129 12.86 -15.56 -9.22
N PRO A 130 12.01 -15.82 -10.24
CA PRO A 130 11.33 -14.76 -10.97
C PRO A 130 10.36 -13.99 -10.07
N ARG A 131 10.52 -12.67 -10.01
CA ARG A 131 9.65 -11.74 -9.28
C ARG A 131 8.97 -10.79 -10.25
N TYR A 132 7.68 -10.58 -10.07
CA TYR A 132 6.94 -9.59 -10.82
C TYR A 132 7.13 -8.23 -10.14
N CYS A 133 7.91 -7.36 -10.77
CA CYS A 133 8.33 -6.09 -10.19
C CYS A 133 7.64 -4.93 -10.92
N LEU A 134 7.32 -3.89 -10.15
CA LEU A 134 6.81 -2.62 -10.64
C LEU A 134 7.96 -1.60 -10.64
N PHE A 135 8.02 -0.78 -11.68
CA PHE A 135 9.04 0.22 -11.90
C PHE A 135 8.42 1.55 -12.33
N GLY A 136 9.10 2.64 -11.98
CA GLY A 136 8.74 3.99 -12.39
C GLY A 136 8.54 4.92 -11.21
N GLU A 137 8.40 6.20 -11.53
CA GLU A 137 8.21 7.28 -10.56
C GLU A 137 7.00 7.03 -9.64
N THR A 138 5.94 6.42 -10.16
CA THR A 138 4.74 6.05 -9.40
C THR A 138 5.06 5.21 -8.16
N VAL A 139 6.02 4.28 -8.25
CA VAL A 139 6.44 3.43 -7.12
C VAL A 139 7.14 4.28 -6.05
N ASN A 140 8.01 5.20 -6.47
CA ASN A 140 8.75 6.08 -5.59
C ASN A 140 7.82 7.06 -4.86
N ILE A 141 6.90 7.71 -5.58
CA ILE A 141 5.92 8.62 -4.99
C ILE A 141 5.02 7.88 -4.00
N ALA A 142 4.55 6.67 -4.34
CA ALA A 142 3.74 5.85 -3.42
C ALA A 142 4.50 5.52 -2.12
N SER A 143 5.77 5.14 -2.23
CA SER A 143 6.66 4.92 -1.07
C SER A 143 6.85 6.19 -0.23
N ARG A 144 6.95 7.36 -0.86
CA ARG A 144 7.00 8.66 -0.15
C ARG A 144 5.68 9.02 0.52
N MET A 145 4.54 8.64 -0.05
CA MET A 145 3.24 8.83 0.61
C MET A 145 3.15 8.05 1.92
N GLU A 146 3.75 6.86 2.01
CA GLU A 146 3.79 6.10 3.26
C GLU A 146 4.82 6.70 4.23
N SER A 147 6.06 6.88 3.79
CA SER A 147 7.17 7.25 4.68
C SER A 147 7.05 8.66 5.27
N THR A 148 6.42 9.59 4.54
CA THR A 148 6.07 10.92 5.07
C THR A 148 4.73 10.94 5.81
N GLY A 149 4.04 9.80 5.87
CA GLY A 149 2.72 9.62 6.46
C GLY A 149 2.68 9.76 7.97
N VAL A 150 1.47 9.96 8.49
CA VAL A 150 1.20 10.03 9.93
C VAL A 150 0.70 8.66 10.40
N ALA A 151 1.10 8.23 11.59
CA ALA A 151 0.65 6.97 12.17
C ALA A 151 -0.88 6.91 12.24
N ASN A 152 -1.44 5.77 11.84
CA ASN A 152 -2.89 5.51 11.78
C ASN A 152 -3.66 6.45 10.82
N LYS A 153 -2.97 7.08 9.87
CA LYS A 153 -3.58 7.85 8.78
C LYS A 153 -3.25 7.21 7.43
N ILE A 154 -4.12 7.46 6.45
CA ILE A 154 -3.95 7.03 5.07
C ILE A 154 -3.67 8.27 4.25
N GLN A 155 -2.46 8.39 3.73
CA GLN A 155 -2.03 9.52 2.91
C GLN A 155 -2.15 9.20 1.43
N ILE A 156 -2.63 10.17 0.67
CA ILE A 156 -2.81 10.03 -0.77
C ILE A 156 -2.22 11.24 -1.50
N SER A 157 -1.69 11.00 -2.68
CA SER A 157 -1.24 12.07 -3.57
C SER A 157 -2.42 12.87 -4.14
N GLU A 158 -2.14 14.06 -4.66
CA GLU A 158 -3.12 14.88 -5.39
C GLU A 158 -3.74 14.14 -6.59
N GLN A 159 -2.96 13.39 -7.36
CA GLN A 159 -3.48 12.59 -8.49
C GLN A 159 -4.52 11.56 -8.02
N SER A 160 -4.25 10.84 -6.93
CA SER A 160 -5.19 9.86 -6.40
C SER A 160 -6.42 10.51 -5.79
N TYR A 161 -6.24 11.66 -5.13
CA TYR A 161 -7.35 12.49 -4.65
C TYR A 161 -8.27 12.90 -5.80
N ASN A 162 -7.72 13.41 -6.90
CA ASN A 162 -8.50 13.85 -8.06
C ASN A 162 -9.29 12.68 -8.67
N LEU A 163 -8.69 11.49 -8.81
CA LEU A 163 -9.40 10.32 -9.32
C LEU A 163 -10.53 9.89 -8.38
N LEU A 164 -10.29 9.83 -7.07
CA LEU A 164 -11.34 9.50 -6.09
C LEU A 164 -12.44 10.55 -6.09
N HIS A 165 -12.10 11.84 -6.12
CA HIS A 165 -13.06 12.93 -6.09
C HIS A 165 -13.96 12.95 -7.33
N CYS A 166 -13.37 12.75 -8.53
CA CYS A 166 -14.09 12.81 -9.79
C CYS A 166 -14.96 11.56 -10.05
N PHE A 167 -14.47 10.37 -9.74
CA PHE A 167 -15.14 9.11 -10.12
C PHE A 167 -15.86 8.42 -8.96
N PHE A 168 -15.46 8.68 -7.71
CA PHE A 168 -15.96 7.99 -6.53
C PHE A 168 -16.24 8.96 -5.37
N PRO A 169 -17.21 9.89 -5.50
CA PRO A 169 -17.48 10.95 -4.52
C PRO A 169 -18.02 10.46 -3.16
N VAL A 170 -18.03 9.14 -2.94
CA VAL A 170 -18.36 8.49 -1.67
C VAL A 170 -17.21 8.53 -0.66
N PHE A 171 -15.97 8.79 -1.10
CA PHE A 171 -14.82 8.84 -0.19
C PHE A 171 -14.66 10.22 0.45
N SER A 172 -14.54 10.24 1.78
CA SER A 172 -14.26 11.45 2.55
C SER A 172 -12.75 11.66 2.64
N MET A 173 -12.28 12.82 2.17
CA MET A 173 -10.87 13.18 2.13
C MET A 173 -10.66 14.60 2.66
N SER A 174 -9.54 14.84 3.32
CA SER A 174 -9.17 16.15 3.86
C SER A 174 -7.77 16.56 3.41
N GLN A 175 -7.55 17.83 3.15
CA GLN A 175 -6.23 18.34 2.79
C GLN A 175 -5.24 18.18 3.97
N ARG A 176 -4.05 17.65 3.68
CA ARG A 176 -2.94 17.56 4.65
C ARG A 176 -1.99 18.74 4.52
N GLY A 177 -1.62 19.08 3.29
CA GLY A 177 -0.60 20.09 2.98
C GLY A 177 0.46 19.57 2.01
N LYS A 178 1.46 20.42 1.73
CA LYS A 178 2.57 20.07 0.84
C LYS A 178 3.55 19.11 1.51
N GLN A 179 4.04 18.12 0.76
CA GLN A 179 5.01 17.14 1.22
C GLN A 179 6.06 16.88 0.14
N LYS A 180 7.30 16.64 0.57
CA LYS A 180 8.39 16.27 -0.33
C LYS A 180 8.18 14.87 -0.91
N VAL A 181 8.26 14.76 -2.24
CA VAL A 181 8.03 13.49 -2.98
C VAL A 181 9.25 12.93 -3.67
N ASP A 182 10.35 13.66 -3.69
CA ASP A 182 11.63 13.21 -4.19
C ASP A 182 12.79 13.84 -3.42
N ASP A 183 14.00 13.37 -3.72
CA ASP A 183 15.23 13.84 -3.11
C ASP A 183 15.69 15.21 -3.66
N ASP A 184 15.12 15.63 -4.80
CA ASP A 184 15.36 16.95 -5.41
C ASP A 184 14.58 18.07 -4.72
N GLY A 185 13.69 17.73 -3.80
CA GLY A 185 12.96 18.66 -2.95
C GLY A 185 11.64 19.14 -3.53
N ASN A 186 11.11 18.48 -4.56
CA ASN A 186 9.80 18.81 -5.10
C ASN A 186 8.71 18.50 -4.06
N GLU A 187 7.79 19.45 -3.91
CA GLU A 187 6.68 19.34 -2.98
C GLU A 187 5.35 19.28 -3.73
N VAL A 188 4.52 18.29 -3.38
CA VAL A 188 3.17 18.17 -3.93
C VAL A 188 2.14 18.28 -2.83
N MET A 189 0.93 18.73 -3.18
CA MET A 189 -0.19 18.71 -2.25
C MET A 189 -0.56 17.26 -1.94
N THR A 190 -0.81 16.98 -0.67
CA THR A 190 -1.23 15.67 -0.19
C THR A 190 -2.51 15.78 0.62
N TYR A 191 -3.23 14.66 0.69
CA TYR A 191 -4.52 14.55 1.34
C TYR A 191 -4.53 13.32 2.25
N PHE A 192 -5.45 13.33 3.22
CA PHE A 192 -5.78 12.15 4.00
C PHE A 192 -7.09 11.56 3.52
N LEU A 193 -7.11 10.24 3.38
CA LEU A 193 -8.33 9.46 3.21
C LEU A 193 -8.89 9.14 4.61
N GLU A 194 -10.03 9.74 4.95
CA GLU A 194 -10.61 9.64 6.29
C GLU A 194 -11.62 8.49 6.39
N GLY A 195 -12.43 8.28 5.34
CA GLY A 195 -13.45 7.25 5.33
C GLY A 195 -14.21 7.15 4.03
N LYS A 196 -15.31 6.39 4.07
CA LYS A 196 -16.27 6.23 2.98
C LYS A 196 -17.67 6.46 3.56
N GLN A 197 -18.48 7.28 2.92
CA GLN A 197 -19.89 7.45 3.26
C GLN A 197 -20.63 6.17 2.85
N GLU A 198 -21.36 5.57 3.79
CA GLU A 198 -22.28 4.49 3.47
C GLU A 198 -23.50 5.10 2.76
N ALA A 199 -23.84 4.54 1.60
CA ALA A 199 -25.01 4.92 0.82
C ALA A 199 -26.28 4.29 1.40
#